data_AF-A0A448X157-F1
#
_entry.id   AF-A0A448X157-F1
#
_cell.length_a   1.000
_cell.length_b   1.000
_cell.length_c   1.000
_cell.angle_alpha   90.00
_cell.angle_beta   90.00
_cell.angle_gamma   90.00
#
_symmetry.space_group_name_H-M   'P 1'
#
loop_
_entity.id
_entity.type
_entity.pdbx_description
1 polymer ?
#
loop_
_entity_poly.entity_id
_entity_poly.type
_entity_poly.pdbx_seq_one_letter_code
_entity_poly.pdbx_strand_id
1 'polypeptide(L)' 'MGAWNFISTRIRNYLGLHLDFAGRGELAVPAVGIGELHQAEAAQILQDTFHKD' A
#
# COMPACT_ATOMS: atom_id res chain seq x y z
N MET A 1 1.29 -5.17 5.73
CA MET A 1 0.56 -5.00 7.01
C MET A 1 -0.57 -4.00 6.84
N GLY A 2 -1.22 -3.56 7.93
CA GLY A 2 -2.31 -2.59 7.90
C GLY A 2 -3.66 -3.24 7.57
N ALA A 3 -4.64 -2.43 7.17
CA ALA A 3 -6.00 -2.88 6.98
C ALA A 3 -6.28 -3.51 5.60
N TRP A 4 -5.31 -3.51 4.67
CA TRP A 4 -5.54 -3.82 3.25
C TRP A 4 -6.30 -5.13 3.01
N ASN A 5 -5.80 -6.28 3.49
CA ASN A 5 -6.45 -7.58 3.26
C ASN A 5 -7.85 -7.67 3.89
N PHE A 6 -8.09 -6.92 4.98
CA PHE A 6 -9.39 -6.85 5.61
C PHE A 6 -10.38 -6.03 4.76
N ILE A 7 -9.96 -4.85 4.28
CA ILE A 7 -10.85 -3.93 3.55
C ILE A 7 -11.03 -4.33 2.08
N SER A 8 -9.98 -4.77 1.38
CA SER A 8 -10.02 -5.04 -0.05
C SER A 8 -11.00 -6.17 -0.39
N THR A 9 -11.01 -7.23 0.43
CA THR A 9 -11.96 -8.34 0.32
C THR A 9 -13.40 -7.88 0.56
N ARG A 10 -13.62 -7.05 1.59
CA ARG A 10 -14.97 -6.58 1.94
C ARG A 10 -15.53 -5.61 0.92
N ILE A 11 -14.72 -4.67 0.44
CA ILE A 11 -15.12 -3.72 -0.59
C ILE A 11 -15.44 -4.44 -1.89
N ARG A 12 -14.65 -5.45 -2.27
CA ARG A 12 -14.97 -6.31 -3.42
C ARG A 12 -16.30 -7.05 -3.24
N ASN A 13 -16.51 -7.69 -2.10
CA ASN A 13 -17.69 -8.54 -1.90
C ASN A 13 -18.98 -7.73 -1.69
N TYR A 14 -18.93 -6.61 -0.97
CA TYR A 14 -20.13 -5.84 -0.63
C TYR A 14 -20.44 -4.72 -1.61
N LEU A 15 -19.42 -4.15 -2.26
CA LEU A 15 -19.59 -3.01 -3.17
C LEU A 15 -19.31 -3.38 -4.63
N GLY A 16 -18.78 -4.58 -4.91
CA GLY A 16 -18.41 -4.99 -6.27
C GLY A 16 -17.21 -4.22 -6.84
N LEU A 17 -16.47 -3.49 -6.00
CA LEU A 17 -15.37 -2.63 -6.44
C LEU A 17 -14.02 -3.34 -6.30
N HIS A 18 -13.23 -3.28 -7.37
CA HIS A 18 -11.86 -3.77 -7.39
C HIS A 18 -10.91 -2.61 -7.13
N LEU A 19 -10.41 -2.52 -5.90
CA LEU A 19 -9.46 -1.49 -5.52
C LEU A 19 -8.05 -1.82 -6.00
N ASP A 20 -7.36 -0.79 -6.46
CA ASP A 20 -5.93 -0.78 -6.68
C ASP A 20 -5.18 -0.57 -5.36
N PHE A 21 -4.10 -1.32 -5.16
CA PHE A 21 -3.23 -1.14 -4.00
C PHE A 21 -2.18 -0.06 -4.26
N ALA A 22 -2.02 0.85 -3.30
CA ALA A 22 -0.89 1.78 -3.19
C ALA A 22 -0.40 1.77 -1.74
N GLY A 23 0.83 1.31 -1.51
CA GLY A 23 1.38 1.09 -0.17
C GLY A 23 2.75 0.43 -0.20
N ARG A 24 3.36 0.24 0.97
CA ARG A 24 4.64 -0.50 1.06
C ARG A 24 4.47 -1.96 0.64
N GLY A 25 5.53 -2.54 0.08
CA GLY A 25 5.61 -3.97 -0.20
C GLY A 25 5.51 -4.83 1.07
N GLU A 26 5.40 -6.14 0.88
CA GLU A 26 5.45 -7.09 1.98
C GLU A 26 6.85 -7.09 2.62
N LEU A 27 6.90 -6.97 3.94
CA LEU A 27 8.12 -6.93 4.74
C LEU A 27 8.01 -7.90 5.90
N ALA A 28 9.13 -8.53 6.27
CA ALA A 28 9.23 -9.36 7.48
C ALA A 28 9.18 -8.53 8.78
N VAL A 29 9.28 -7.20 8.67
CA VAL A 29 9.30 -6.24 9.77
C VAL A 29 8.32 -5.08 9.49
N PRO A 30 7.91 -4.31 10.52
CA PRO A 30 6.95 -3.23 10.34
C PRO A 30 7.38 -2.11 9.38
N ALA A 31 8.67 -1.81 9.33
CA ALA A 31 9.30 -0.81 8.48
C ALA A 31 10.78 -1.13 8.29
N VAL A 32 11.39 -0.60 7.22
CA VAL A 32 12.83 -0.65 7.03
C VAL A 32 13.56 0.23 8.05
N GLY A 33 14.76 -0.19 8.46
CA GLY A 33 15.61 0.56 9.39
C GLY A 33 16.60 1.53 8.72
N ILE A 34 16.58 1.62 7.39
CA ILE A 34 17.50 2.46 6.60
C ILE A 34 16.75 3.73 6.18
N GLY A 35 17.23 4.90 6.62
CA GLY A 35 16.54 6.18 6.44
C GLY A 35 16.28 6.55 4.97
N GLU A 36 17.29 6.38 4.11
CA GLU A 36 17.17 6.65 2.66
C GLU A 36 16.11 5.77 2.00
N LEU A 37 16.11 4.47 2.31
CA LEU A 37 15.12 3.53 1.79
C LEU A 37 13.72 3.86 2.31
N HIS A 38 13.58 4.23 3.59
CA HIS A 38 12.31 4.64 4.17
C HIS A 38 11.70 5.85 3.46
N GLN A 39 12.52 6.85 3.13
CA GLN A 39 12.10 8.04 2.39
C GLN A 39 11.71 7.69 0.95
N ALA A 40 12.46 6.82 0.29
CA ALA A 40 12.14 6.34 -1.05
C ALA A 40 10.79 5.59 -1.09
N GLU A 41 10.55 4.68 -0.13
CA GLU A 41 9.25 3.98 0.00
C GLU A 41 8.10 4.97 0.19
N ALA A 42 8.28 6.01 1.02
CA ALA A 42 7.25 7.02 1.26
C ALA A 42 6.93 7.83 -0.01
N ALA A 43 7.96 8.22 -0.78
CA ALA A 43 7.77 8.93 -2.04
C ALA A 43 7.03 8.06 -3.08
N GLN A 44 7.39 6.78 -3.17
CA GLN A 44 6.75 5.84 -4.09
C GLN A 44 5.26 5.68 -3.80
N ILE A 45 4.85 5.58 -2.54
CA ILE A 45 3.43 5.48 -2.16
C ILE A 45 2.64 6.69 -2.67
N LEU A 46 3.21 7.89 -2.56
CA LEU A 46 2.55 9.12 -3.04
C LEU A 46 2.43 9.11 -4.57
N GLN A 47 3.48 8.71 -5.27
CA GLN A 47 3.45 8.57 -6.72
C GLN A 47 2.38 7.56 -7.16
N ASP A 48 2.37 6.36 -6.57
CA ASP A 48 1.42 5.29 -6.89
C ASP A 48 -0.04 5.69 -6.58
N THR A 49 -0.25 6.58 -5.61
CA THR A 49 -1.59 7.02 -5.19
C THR A 49 -2.18 8.06 -6.15
N PHE A 50 -1.38 9.01 -6.65
CA PHE A 50 -1.89 10.18 -7.39
C PHE A 50 -1.53 10.20 -8.87
N HIS A 51 -0.53 9.40 -9.27
CA HIS A 51 0.10 9.47 -10.58
C HIS A 51 0.37 8.08 -11.13
N LYS A 52 -0.56 7.15 -10.88
CA LYS A 52 -0.51 5.80 -11.43
C LYS A 52 -0.72 5.90 -12.95
N ASP A 53 0.35 5.69 -13.72
CA ASP A 53 0.31 5.60 -15.19
C ASP A 53 -0.57 4.43 -15.67
#